data_AF-A0A940CKJ0-F1
#
_entry.id   AF-A0A940CKJ0-F1
#
_cell.length_a   1.000
_cell.length_b   1.000
_cell.length_c   1.000
_cell.angle_alpha   90.00
_cell.angle_beta   90.00
_cell.angle_gamma   90.00
#
_symmetry.space_group_name_H-M   'P 1'
#
loop_
_entity.id
_entity.type
_entity.pdbx_description
1 polymer ?
#
loop_
_entity_poly.entity_id
_entity_poly.type
_entity_poly.pdbx_seq_one_letter_code
_entity_poly.pdbx_strand_id
1 'polypeptide(L)' 'FSTNFGRDIEYYTGIVFEIYNSSKKEIARGGRYDGLLKSLGSKKNISAVGAAINLNNLKT' A
#
# COMPACT_ATOMS: atom_id res chain seq x y z
N PHE A 1 -4.15 -14.18 -5.61
CA PHE A 1 -3.00 -14.09 -4.69
C PHE A 1 -1.73 -14.13 -5.53
N SER A 2 -0.81 -13.18 -5.34
CA SER A 2 0.46 -13.09 -6.07
C SER A 2 1.60 -13.04 -5.07
N THR A 3 2.64 -13.85 -5.27
CA THR A 3 3.80 -13.97 -4.37
C THR A 3 4.96 -13.04 -4.74
N ASN A 4 4.91 -12.44 -5.93
CA ASN A 4 5.93 -11.51 -6.43
C ASN A 4 5.58 -10.03 -6.19
N PHE A 5 4.52 -9.77 -5.42
CA PHE A 5 3.91 -8.46 -5.29
C PHE A 5 4.43 -7.69 -4.06
N GLY A 6 4.63 -6.37 -4.18
CA GLY A 6 4.97 -5.49 -3.05
C GLY A 6 6.46 -5.24 -2.78
N ARG A 7 7.36 -5.76 -3.63
CA ARG A 7 8.81 -5.53 -3.48
C ARG A 7 9.31 -4.17 -3.94
N ASP A 8 8.47 -3.40 -4.63
CA ASP A 8 8.88 -2.09 -5.18
C ASP A 8 8.86 -0.97 -4.13
N ILE A 9 8.30 -1.21 -2.93
CA ILE A 9 8.14 -0.18 -1.89
C ILE A 9 8.67 -0.71 -0.55
N GLU A 10 9.86 -0.23 -0.19
CA GLU A 10 10.68 -0.76 0.91
C GLU A 10 10.07 -0.55 2.32
N TYR A 11 9.05 0.32 2.46
CA TYR A 11 8.43 0.60 3.76
C TYR A 11 7.24 -0.32 4.12
N TYR A 12 6.77 -1.18 3.20
CA TYR A 12 5.73 -2.14 3.54
C TYR A 12 6.30 -3.31 4.33
N THR A 13 5.65 -3.66 5.43
CA THR A 13 6.12 -4.66 6.40
C THR A 13 5.21 -5.88 6.49
N GLY A 14 4.26 -6.04 5.57
CA GLY A 14 3.29 -7.12 5.61
C GLY A 14 2.45 -7.20 4.33
N ILE A 15 1.16 -7.51 4.48
CA ILE A 15 0.23 -7.63 3.35
C ILE A 15 0.18 -6.32 2.57
N VAL A 16 0.24 -6.44 1.25
CA VAL A 16 0.01 -5.38 0.28
C VAL A 16 -1.13 -5.78 -0.65
N PHE A 17 -1.82 -4.80 -1.21
CA PHE A 17 -2.86 -5.02 -2.21
C PHE A 17 -2.92 -3.90 -3.26
N GLU A 18 -3.47 -4.24 -4.42
CA GLU A 18 -3.88 -3.32 -5.48
C GLU A 18 -5.32 -3.63 -5.87
N ILE A 19 -6.03 -2.60 -6.30
CA ILE A 19 -7.40 -2.69 -6.81
C ILE A 19 -7.37 -2.14 -8.24
N TYR A 20 -7.97 -2.87 -9.16
CA TYR A 20 -8.04 -2.53 -10.57
C TYR A 20 -9.50 -2.34 -11.01
N ASN A 21 -9.73 -1.42 -11.94
CA ASN A 21 -11.03 -1.32 -12.62
C ASN A 21 -11.16 -2.37 -13.75
N SER A 22 -12.34 -2.43 -14.38
CA SER A 22 -12.62 -3.37 -15.48
C SER A 22 -11.67 -3.24 -16.67
N SER A 23 -11.12 -2.03 -16.90
CA SER A 23 -10.14 -1.74 -17.94
C SER A 23 -8.70 -2.04 -17.50
N LYS A 24 -8.51 -2.76 -16.39
CA LYS A 24 -7.22 -3.14 -15.80
C LYS A 24 -6.31 -1.96 -15.45
N LYS A 25 -6.87 -0.79 -15.15
CA LYS A 25 -6.11 0.34 -14.58
C LYS A 25 -6.15 0.25 -13.05
N GLU A 26 -5.01 0.45 -12.41
CA GLU A 26 -4.92 0.53 -10.94
C GLU A 26 -5.71 1.74 -10.44
N ILE A 27 -6.68 1.52 -9.55
CA ILE A 27 -7.50 2.56 -8.93
C ILE A 27 -7.16 2.79 -7.45
N ALA A 28 -6.54 1.81 -6.80
CA ALA A 28 -6.04 1.97 -5.45
C ALA A 28 -4.91 0.99 -5.15
N ARG A 29 -4.04 1.37 -4.23
CA ARG A 29 -2.97 0.54 -3.69
C ARG A 29 -2.84 0.79 -2.20
N GLY A 30 -2.55 -0.27 -1.44
CA GLY A 30 -2.36 -0.16 0.00
C GLY A 30 -1.60 -1.33 0.59
N GLY A 31 -1.40 -1.26 1.90
CA GLY A 31 -0.70 -2.31 2.63
C GLY A 31 -0.43 -1.95 4.08
N ARG A 32 0.24 -2.86 4.78
CA ARG A 32 0.74 -2.70 6.14
C ARG A 32 2.15 -2.10 6.14
N TYR A 33 2.38 -1.08 6.96
CA TYR A 33 3.63 -0.30 7.01
C TYR A 33 4.02 0.05 8.46
N ASP A 34 4.18 -0.96 9.31
CA ASP A 34 4.46 -0.82 10.74
C ASP A 34 5.82 -0.13 11.02
N GLY A 35 6.75 -0.19 10.05
CA GLY A 35 8.07 0.43 10.14
C GLY A 35 8.10 1.94 9.84
N LEU A 36 7.04 2.48 9.22
CA LEU A 36 7.04 3.87 8.74
C LEU A 36 7.16 4.86 9.90
N LEU A 37 6.29 4.75 10.91
CA LEU A 37 6.29 5.65 12.07
C LEU A 37 7.58 5.54 12.87
N LYS A 38 8.18 4.34 12.93
CA LYS A 38 9.47 4.13 13.57
C LYS A 38 10.60 4.87 12.83
N SER A 39 10.61 4.77 11.50
CA SER A 39 11.57 5.46 10.63
C SER A 39 11.46 6.99 10.69
N LEU A 40 10.25 7.50 10.96
CA LEU A 40 9.98 8.93 11.17
C LEU A 40 10.28 9.42 12.60
N GLY A 41 10.81 8.57 13.48
CA GLY A 41 11.26 8.96 14.83
C GLY A 41 10.32 8.58 15.98
N SER A 42 9.30 7.76 15.74
CA SER A 42 8.47 7.24 16.83
C SER A 42 9.32 6.42 17.82
N LYS A 43 9.13 6.70 19.13
CA LYS A 43 9.76 5.90 20.19
C LYS A 43 9.19 4.48 20.27
N LYS A 44 7.92 4.31 19.89
CA LYS A 44 7.20 3.03 19.95
C LYS A 44 7.06 2.43 18.55
N ASN A 45 7.00 1.10 18.48
CA ASN A 45 6.56 0.39 17.28
C ASN A 45 5.03 0.53 17.21
N ILE A 46 4.53 1.08 16.11
CA ILE A 46 3.10 1.36 15.93
C ILE A 46 2.65 0.59 14.69
N SER A 47 1.66 -0.29 14.86
CA SER A 47 1.05 -0.95 13.71
C SER A 47 0.30 0.07 12.85
N ALA A 48 0.49 -0.02 11.54
CA ALA A 48 -0.08 0.93 10.59
C ALA A 48 -0.50 0.25 9.29
N VAL A 49 -1.69 0.61 8.80
CA VAL A 49 -2.26 0.13 7.54
C VAL A 49 -2.97 1.29 6.84
N GLY A 50 -3.05 1.24 5.52
CA GLY A 50 -3.71 2.26 4.74
C GLY A 50 -3.53 2.08 3.24
N ALA A 51 -4.12 2.99 2.48
CA ALA A 51 -4.16 2.95 1.03
C ALA A 51 -4.26 4.36 0.42
N ALA A 52 -3.87 4.47 -0.84
CA ALA A 52 -4.11 5.63 -1.68
C ALA A 52 -5.07 5.25 -2.82
N ILE A 53 -5.93 6.19 -3.20
CA ILE A 53 -6.88 6.05 -4.32
C ILE A 53 -6.40 6.94 -5.47
N ASN A 54 -6.32 6.36 -6.67
CA ASN A 54 -6.00 7.09 -7.88
C ASN A 54 -7.28 7.63 -8.54
N LEU A 55 -7.58 8.91 -8.28
CA LEU A 55 -8.76 9.58 -8.82
C LEU A 55 -8.78 9.69 -10.35
N ASN A 56 -7.61 9.66 -11.00
CA ASN A 56 -7.51 9.73 -12.47
C ASN A 56 -8.02 8.44 -13.12
N ASN A 57 -7.78 7.30 -12.47
CA ASN A 57 -8.22 5.99 -12.95
C ASN A 57 -9.59 5.57 -12.38
N LEU A 58 -10.11 6.32 -11.39
CA LEU A 58 -11.42 6.10 -10.79
C LEU A 58 -12.56 6.60 -11.69
N LYS A 59 -12.33 7.69 -12.44
CA LYS A 59 -13.32 8.21 -13.38
C LYS A 59 -13.34 7.29 -14.60
N THR A 60 -14.53 6.75 -14.87
CA THR A 60 -14.81 5.90 -16.04
C THR A 60 -15.06 6.78 -17.26
#